data_AF-A0A8H7LD61-F1
#
_entry.id   AF-A0A8H7LD61-F1
#
_cell.length_a   1.000
_cell.length_b   1.000
_cell.length_c   1.000
_cell.angle_alpha   90.00
_cell.angle_beta   90.00
_cell.angle_gamma   90.00
#
_symmetry.space_group_name_H-M   'P 1'
#
loop_
_entity.id
_entity.type
_entity.pdbx_description
1 polymer ?
#
loop_
_entity_poly.entity_id
_entity_poly.type
_entity_poly.pdbx_seq_one_letter_code
_entity_poly.pdbx_strand_id
1 'polypeptide(L)'
;MRHFRRYIKPILNAAAIDFEVYTENRQGDIRAQVAEKVRQLRRDQIAKQAADEAKQAQIAYEKSWSKFWRESVPLVLKEFKKTEQEPEKYVSRQDLYTPMDVLGLYRIIEPVSPARDHGDDALLCGGVVCIGRGAYKDAKTDTETEKKAPEVADFAEKEGEGQKKQDPVPKPYILPSDYAQGELAPELDFEQVIRNNKNAPVIFEQPLYVFPVPKLSGFLNMPRKIYRYFTTSEMAEEVSENTMCVVNGNSRPFEFKDKFLGKEEEVDWPKKWVERGKAKNSEWVQELEVDERVTSRMKVFDSGK
;
A
#
# COMPACT_ATOMS: atom_id res chain seq x y z
N MET A 1 -6.48 -18.06 3.37
CA MET A 1 -7.14 -18.22 2.05
C MET A 1 -8.54 -18.84 2.04
N ARG A 2 -8.82 -19.99 2.69
CA ARG A 2 -10.19 -20.57 2.64
C ARG A 2 -11.28 -19.64 3.17
N HIS A 3 -11.00 -18.97 4.30
CA HIS A 3 -11.93 -18.02 4.93
C HIS A 3 -12.24 -16.83 4.00
N PHE A 4 -11.20 -16.17 3.46
CA PHE A 4 -11.34 -15.10 2.46
C PHE A 4 -12.20 -15.49 1.27
N ARG A 5 -11.90 -16.64 0.63
CA ARG A 5 -12.60 -17.08 -0.58
C ARG A 5 -14.08 -17.40 -0.36
N ARG A 6 -14.44 -17.85 0.85
CA ARG A 6 -15.82 -18.27 1.17
C ARG A 6 -16.71 -17.12 1.61
N TYR A 7 -16.19 -16.22 2.45
CA TYR A 7 -17.02 -15.23 3.14
C TYR A 7 -16.79 -13.80 2.63
N ILE A 8 -15.53 -13.38 2.52
CA ILE A 8 -15.19 -11.97 2.22
C ILE A 8 -15.25 -11.69 0.70
N LYS A 9 -14.59 -12.54 -0.11
CA LYS A 9 -14.46 -12.35 -1.56
C LYS A 9 -15.81 -12.19 -2.29
N PRO A 10 -16.86 -12.98 -2.03
CA PRO A 10 -18.14 -12.83 -2.73
C PRO A 10 -18.77 -11.44 -2.54
N ILE A 11 -18.62 -10.86 -1.34
CA ILE A 11 -19.18 -9.55 -1.01
C ILE A 11 -18.39 -8.43 -1.71
N LEU A 12 -17.05 -8.49 -1.66
CA LEU A 12 -16.21 -7.53 -2.39
C LEU A 12 -16.47 -7.57 -3.89
N ASN A 13 -16.61 -8.77 -4.46
CA ASN A 13 -16.97 -8.94 -5.86
C ASN A 13 -18.37 -8.38 -6.19
N ALA A 14 -19.36 -8.60 -5.31
CA ALA A 14 -20.72 -8.09 -5.49
C ALA A 14 -20.77 -6.55 -5.41
N ALA A 15 -19.91 -5.96 -4.58
CA ALA A 15 -19.73 -4.51 -4.45
C ALA A 15 -18.86 -3.90 -5.57
N ALA A 16 -18.39 -4.70 -6.54
CA ALA A 16 -17.48 -4.27 -7.60
C ALA A 16 -16.21 -3.57 -7.10
N ILE A 17 -15.70 -3.99 -5.94
CA ILE A 17 -14.45 -3.45 -5.37
C ILE A 17 -13.28 -4.25 -5.91
N ASP A 18 -12.36 -3.58 -6.60
CA ASP A 18 -11.09 -4.15 -6.99
C ASP A 18 -10.19 -4.31 -5.77
N PHE A 19 -9.65 -5.52 -5.55
CA PHE A 19 -8.76 -5.82 -4.44
C PHE A 19 -7.47 -6.52 -4.91
N GLU A 20 -6.38 -6.24 -4.22
CA GLU A 20 -5.11 -6.95 -4.36
C GLU A 20 -4.90 -7.82 -3.11
N VAL A 21 -4.62 -9.11 -3.29
CA VAL A 21 -4.40 -10.03 -2.16
C VAL A 21 -2.91 -10.27 -1.98
N TYR A 22 -2.40 -9.91 -0.81
CA TYR A 22 -1.07 -10.24 -0.35
C TYR A 22 -1.16 -11.47 0.57
N THR A 23 -0.44 -12.54 0.23
CA THR A 23 -0.43 -13.78 1.02
C THR A 23 0.93 -14.02 1.63
N GLU A 24 0.95 -14.42 2.89
CA GLU A 24 2.15 -14.80 3.63
C GLU A 24 2.42 -16.29 3.50
N ASN A 25 3.68 -16.65 3.27
CA ASN A 25 4.17 -18.01 3.48
C ASN A 25 5.02 -18.08 4.75
N ARG A 26 5.76 -17.00 5.05
CA ARG A 26 6.62 -16.85 6.23
C ARG A 26 6.23 -15.62 7.02
N GLN A 27 6.61 -15.63 8.29
CA GLN A 27 6.45 -14.48 9.18
C GLN A 27 7.24 -13.27 8.66
N GLY A 28 6.60 -12.08 8.66
CA GLY A 28 7.23 -10.83 8.24
C GLY A 28 7.23 -10.57 6.73
N ASP A 29 6.62 -11.45 5.91
CA ASP A 29 6.52 -11.25 4.46
C ASP A 29 5.65 -10.01 4.13
N ILE A 30 4.49 -9.82 4.80
CA ILE A 30 3.63 -8.63 4.58
C ILE A 30 4.37 -7.37 4.98
N ARG A 31 5.04 -7.38 6.13
CA ARG A 31 5.87 -6.27 6.58
C ARG A 31 6.88 -5.85 5.51
N ALA A 32 7.67 -6.81 5.03
CA ALA A 32 8.73 -6.51 4.07
C ALA A 32 8.17 -5.83 2.81
N GLN A 33 6.98 -6.27 2.35
CA GLN A 33 6.29 -5.68 1.21
C GLN A 33 5.73 -4.28 1.50
N VAL A 34 5.13 -4.07 2.68
CA VAL A 34 4.64 -2.74 3.09
C VAL A 34 5.81 -1.76 3.20
N ALA A 35 6.90 -2.15 3.88
CA ALA A 35 8.12 -1.37 3.97
C ALA A 35 8.72 -1.09 2.59
N GLU A 36 8.73 -2.07 1.68
CA GLU A 36 9.21 -1.86 0.31
C GLU A 36 8.36 -0.85 -0.46
N LYS A 37 7.02 -0.88 -0.32
CA LYS A 37 6.14 0.12 -0.92
C LYS A 37 6.41 1.52 -0.38
N VAL A 38 6.66 1.66 0.92
CA VAL A 38 7.05 2.95 1.52
C VAL A 38 8.41 3.41 0.97
N ARG A 39 9.39 2.50 0.82
CA ARG A 39 10.69 2.83 0.20
C ARG A 39 10.54 3.22 -1.28
N GLN A 40 9.67 2.57 -2.04
CA GLN A 40 9.36 2.93 -3.42
C GLN A 40 8.76 4.34 -3.49
N LEU A 41 7.79 4.64 -2.62
CA LEU A 41 7.20 5.98 -2.53
C LEU A 41 8.25 7.06 -2.24
N ARG A 42 9.20 6.79 -1.32
CA ARG A 42 10.32 7.70 -1.04
C ARG A 42 11.21 7.92 -2.26
N ARG A 43 11.56 6.84 -2.99
CA ARG A 43 12.34 6.92 -4.22
C ARG A 43 11.64 7.75 -5.29
N ASP A 44 10.32 7.58 -5.43
CA ASP A 44 9.51 8.31 -6.41
C ASP A 44 9.41 9.80 -6.07
N GLN A 45 9.28 10.14 -4.79
CA GLN A 45 9.25 11.53 -4.33
C GLN A 45 10.58 12.24 -4.56
N ILE A 46 11.70 11.59 -4.23
CA ILE A 46 13.05 12.09 -4.52
C ILE A 46 13.25 12.26 -6.03
N ALA A 47 12.80 11.28 -6.83
CA ALA A 47 12.90 11.36 -8.29
C ALA A 47 12.07 12.52 -8.87
N LYS A 48 10.89 12.81 -8.31
CA LYS A 48 10.07 13.97 -8.69
C LYS A 48 10.75 15.29 -8.35
N GLN A 49 11.27 15.42 -7.12
CA GLN A 49 12.02 16.61 -6.69
C GLN A 49 13.22 16.86 -7.63
N ALA A 50 14.02 15.84 -7.90
CA ALA A 50 15.16 15.94 -8.83
C ALA A 50 14.73 16.28 -10.27
N ALA A 51 13.61 15.74 -10.75
CA ALA A 51 13.07 16.04 -12.07
C ALA A 51 12.56 17.49 -12.16
N ASP A 52 11.94 17.99 -11.11
CA ASP A 52 11.43 19.37 -11.07
C ASP A 52 12.59 20.38 -10.93
N GLU A 53 13.63 20.05 -10.16
CA GLU A 53 14.89 20.81 -10.14
C GLU A 53 15.56 20.85 -11.51
N ALA A 54 15.60 19.73 -12.23
CA ALA A 54 16.16 19.68 -13.58
C ALA A 54 15.33 20.51 -14.59
N LYS A 55 13.99 20.46 -14.52
CA LYS A 55 13.11 21.32 -15.32
C LYS A 55 13.31 22.79 -14.97
N GLN A 56 13.41 23.13 -13.69
CA GLN A 56 13.66 24.49 -13.24
C GLN A 56 15.03 24.98 -13.70
N ALA A 57 16.07 24.14 -13.65
CA ALA A 57 17.39 24.45 -14.17
C ALA A 57 17.38 24.63 -15.69
N GLN A 58 16.61 23.83 -16.44
CA GLN A 58 16.42 24.02 -17.89
C GLN A 58 15.69 25.33 -18.19
N ILE A 59 14.58 25.61 -17.50
CA ILE A 59 13.83 26.86 -17.63
C ILE A 59 14.70 28.06 -17.25
N ALA A 60 15.50 27.95 -16.18
CA ALA A 60 16.42 28.97 -15.74
C ALA A 60 17.58 29.14 -16.73
N TYR A 61 18.07 28.07 -17.33
CA TYR A 61 19.08 28.13 -18.39
C TYR A 61 18.53 28.83 -19.64
N GLU A 62 17.32 28.48 -20.08
CA GLU A 62 16.63 29.13 -21.20
C GLU A 62 16.32 30.60 -20.92
N LYS A 63 15.94 30.94 -19.69
CA LYS A 63 15.69 32.33 -19.26
C LYS A 63 16.95 33.11 -18.89
N SER A 64 18.07 32.42 -18.61
CA SER A 64 19.33 33.08 -18.31
C SER A 64 19.84 33.77 -19.57
N TRP A 65 20.38 34.97 -19.41
CA TRP A 65 21.01 35.83 -20.41
C TRP A 65 22.09 35.15 -21.30
N SER A 66 22.37 33.86 -21.16
CA SER A 66 23.37 33.10 -21.91
C SER A 66 22.96 32.70 -23.33
N LYS A 67 21.65 32.53 -23.64
CA LYS A 67 21.17 32.54 -25.04
C LYS A 67 21.12 33.97 -25.60
N PHE A 68 20.68 34.93 -24.79
CA PHE A 68 20.58 36.33 -25.19
C PHE A 68 21.93 36.91 -25.64
N TRP A 69 23.03 36.72 -24.90
CA TRP A 69 24.36 37.23 -25.28
C TRP A 69 25.11 36.40 -26.33
N ARG A 70 24.78 35.12 -26.54
CA ARG A 70 25.34 34.34 -27.67
C ARG A 70 24.71 34.71 -29.01
N GLU A 71 23.49 35.23 -29.02
CA GLU A 71 22.78 35.69 -30.23
C GLU A 71 22.87 37.21 -30.47
N SER A 72 23.12 38.02 -29.43
CA SER A 72 23.11 39.50 -29.52
C SER A 72 24.47 40.19 -29.55
N VAL A 73 25.54 39.51 -30.00
CA VAL A 73 26.70 40.21 -30.57
C VAL A 73 26.76 39.91 -32.07
N PRO A 74 25.95 40.59 -32.89
CA PRO A 74 26.28 40.71 -34.31
C PRO A 74 27.58 41.50 -34.38
N LEU A 75 28.65 40.86 -34.86
CA LEU A 75 29.74 41.60 -35.49
C LEU A 75 29.09 42.58 -36.47
N VAL A 76 29.44 43.87 -36.31
CA VAL A 76 28.87 45.05 -36.96
C VAL A 76 29.15 45.10 -38.48
N LEU A 77 28.84 44.03 -39.23
CA LEU A 77 28.89 44.04 -40.70
C LEU A 77 28.14 42.85 -41.32
N LYS A 78 26.82 43.02 -41.51
CA LYS A 78 26.14 42.95 -42.83
C LYS A 78 24.62 42.83 -42.68
N GLU A 79 23.96 43.90 -43.09
CA GLU A 79 22.77 43.98 -43.96
C GLU A 79 21.59 43.01 -43.72
N PHE A 80 20.47 43.62 -43.34
CA PHE A 80 19.09 43.29 -43.73
C PHE A 80 18.74 41.80 -43.85
N LYS A 81 18.46 41.16 -42.69
CA LYS A 81 17.68 39.91 -42.67
C LYS A 81 16.20 40.19 -42.94
N LYS A 82 15.78 39.78 -44.13
CA LYS A 82 14.41 39.42 -44.52
C LYS A 82 13.77 38.61 -43.39
N THR A 83 12.51 38.88 -43.04
CA THR A 83 11.72 38.06 -42.10
C THR A 83 11.88 36.59 -42.46
N GLU A 84 12.66 35.84 -41.67
CA GLU A 84 12.87 34.41 -41.87
C GLU A 84 11.54 33.73 -41.59
N GLN A 85 10.82 33.39 -42.67
CA GLN A 85 9.73 32.43 -42.61
C GLN A 85 10.30 31.16 -41.96
N GLU A 86 9.64 30.68 -40.90
CA GLU A 86 10.02 29.45 -40.23
C GLU A 86 10.28 28.36 -41.29
N PRO A 87 11.41 27.64 -41.22
CA PRO A 87 11.76 26.68 -42.26
C PRO A 87 10.63 25.65 -42.36
N GLU A 88 9.96 25.60 -43.52
CA GLU A 88 8.88 24.65 -43.79
C GLU A 88 9.42 23.23 -43.55
N LYS A 89 9.05 22.68 -42.39
CA LYS A 89 9.50 21.36 -41.98
C LYS A 89 8.67 20.35 -42.75
N TYR A 90 9.29 19.65 -43.69
CA TYR A 90 8.64 18.56 -44.41
C TYR A 90 8.25 17.46 -43.41
N VAL A 91 6.94 17.29 -43.21
CA VAL A 91 6.34 16.22 -42.40
C VAL A 91 5.70 15.20 -43.34
N SER A 92 5.80 13.92 -42.99
CA SER A 92 5.16 12.86 -43.78
C SER A 92 3.64 13.08 -43.84
N ARG A 93 3.03 12.79 -44.99
CA ARG A 93 1.56 12.88 -45.16
C ARG A 93 0.78 12.05 -44.13
N GLN A 94 1.38 10.97 -43.63
CA GLN A 94 0.80 10.09 -42.63
C GLN A 94 0.73 10.72 -41.24
N ASP A 95 1.65 11.65 -40.94
CA ASP A 95 1.70 12.34 -39.65
C ASP A 95 0.86 13.63 -39.68
N LEU A 96 0.61 14.18 -40.88
CA LEU A 96 -0.19 15.39 -41.10
C LEU A 96 -1.70 15.16 -41.03
N TYR A 97 -2.17 13.98 -41.45
CA TYR A 97 -3.59 13.68 -41.54
C TYR A 97 -3.91 12.35 -40.86
N THR A 98 -4.77 12.38 -39.84
CA THR A 98 -5.37 11.14 -39.34
C THR A 98 -6.47 10.69 -40.31
N PRO A 99 -6.80 9.39 -40.39
CA PRO A 99 -7.92 8.92 -41.20
C PRO A 99 -9.25 9.62 -40.89
N MET A 100 -9.40 10.13 -39.67
CA MET A 100 -10.56 10.89 -39.22
C MET A 100 -10.65 12.27 -39.89
N ASP A 101 -9.52 12.94 -40.05
CA ASP A 101 -9.42 14.26 -40.70
C ASP A 101 -9.73 14.19 -42.20
N VAL A 102 -9.37 13.08 -42.85
CA VAL A 102 -9.66 12.87 -44.28
C VAL A 102 -11.15 12.55 -44.51
N LEU A 103 -11.76 11.79 -43.60
CA LEU A 103 -13.16 11.36 -43.71
C LEU A 103 -14.16 12.42 -43.19
N GLY A 104 -13.69 13.46 -42.49
CA GLY A 104 -14.54 14.52 -41.94
C GLY A 104 -15.50 14.06 -40.83
N LEU A 105 -15.25 12.89 -40.25
CA LEU A 105 -16.07 12.33 -39.17
C LEU A 105 -15.55 12.85 -37.83
N TYR A 106 -15.95 14.07 -37.46
CA TYR A 106 -15.55 14.63 -36.16
C TYR A 106 -16.54 14.21 -35.07
N ARG A 107 -16.01 13.75 -33.94
CA ARG A 107 -16.84 13.48 -32.75
C ARG A 107 -17.36 14.82 -32.22
N ILE A 108 -18.69 14.92 -32.11
CA ILE A 108 -19.38 16.10 -31.58
C ILE A 108 -19.29 16.15 -30.05
N ILE A 109 -19.07 15.00 -29.40
CA ILE A 109 -18.99 14.86 -27.94
C ILE A 109 -17.62 14.26 -27.61
N GLU A 110 -16.86 14.97 -26.79
CA GLU A 110 -15.61 14.45 -26.24
C GLU A 110 -15.92 13.19 -25.41
N PRO A 111 -15.17 12.10 -25.57
CA PRO A 111 -15.39 10.92 -24.76
C PRO A 111 -15.19 11.28 -23.28
N VAL A 112 -16.19 11.00 -22.45
CA VAL A 112 -16.06 11.15 -20.99
C VAL A 112 -14.89 10.26 -20.55
N SER A 113 -13.80 10.88 -20.10
CA SER A 113 -12.70 10.13 -19.51
C SER A 113 -13.16 9.61 -18.15
N PRO A 114 -13.05 8.31 -17.87
CA PRO A 114 -13.40 7.79 -16.55
C PRO A 114 -12.47 8.44 -15.50
N ALA A 115 -13.05 9.27 -14.63
CA ALA A 115 -12.38 9.74 -13.43
C ALA A 115 -12.49 8.64 -12.37
N ARG A 116 -11.42 8.42 -11.60
CA ARG A 116 -11.45 7.50 -10.46
C ARG A 116 -11.93 8.27 -9.24
N ASP A 117 -12.90 7.71 -8.51
CA ASP A 117 -13.46 8.32 -7.30
C ASP A 117 -12.39 8.64 -6.24
N HIS A 118 -11.29 7.87 -6.22
CA HIS A 118 -10.17 8.07 -5.29
C HIS A 118 -9.25 9.27 -5.63
N GLY A 119 -9.43 9.90 -6.80
CA GLY A 119 -8.59 11.03 -7.22
C GLY A 119 -8.89 12.31 -6.44
N ASP A 120 -10.15 12.52 -6.10
CA ASP A 120 -10.62 13.77 -5.52
C ASP A 120 -10.63 13.67 -3.98
N ASP A 121 -11.30 12.64 -3.44
CA ASP A 121 -11.48 12.47 -1.99
C ASP A 121 -10.64 11.33 -1.39
N ALA A 122 -9.77 11.69 -0.44
CA ALA A 122 -8.96 10.74 0.31
C ALA A 122 -9.78 9.82 1.24
N LEU A 123 -11.03 10.17 1.55
CA LEU A 123 -11.94 9.35 2.36
C LEU A 123 -12.62 8.25 1.55
N LEU A 124 -12.86 8.51 0.25
CA LEU A 124 -13.39 7.53 -0.70
C LEU A 124 -12.31 6.60 -1.25
N CYS A 125 -11.03 6.91 -0.99
CA CYS A 125 -9.95 5.97 -1.18
C CYS A 125 -10.23 4.69 -0.37
N GLY A 126 -10.16 3.53 -1.03
CA GLY A 126 -10.35 2.23 -0.39
C GLY A 126 -9.44 1.99 0.82
N GLY A 127 -9.64 0.86 1.50
CA GLY A 127 -8.94 0.53 2.74
C GLY A 127 -8.12 -0.74 2.69
N VAL A 128 -7.40 -0.98 3.79
CA VAL A 128 -6.58 -2.16 4.01
C VAL A 128 -7.36 -3.15 4.87
N VAL A 129 -7.36 -4.41 4.46
CA VAL A 129 -8.03 -5.48 5.20
C VAL A 129 -7.00 -6.53 5.59
N CYS A 130 -6.79 -6.69 6.89
CA CYS A 130 -5.97 -7.76 7.44
C CYS A 130 -6.85 -8.96 7.78
N ILE A 131 -6.41 -10.16 7.41
CA ILE A 131 -7.12 -11.40 7.74
C ILE A 131 -6.27 -12.18 8.74
N GLY A 132 -6.69 -12.11 10.00
CA GLY A 132 -6.03 -12.71 11.14
C GLY A 132 -5.16 -11.74 11.92
N ARG A 133 -4.99 -12.04 13.21
CA ARG A 133 -4.20 -11.21 14.13
C ARG A 133 -2.72 -11.12 13.75
N GLY A 134 -2.14 -12.20 13.21
CA GLY A 134 -0.74 -12.21 12.75
C GLY A 134 -0.48 -11.19 11.64
N ALA A 135 -1.30 -11.22 10.58
CA ALA A 135 -1.21 -10.29 9.45
C ALA A 135 -1.41 -8.82 9.89
N TYR A 136 -2.27 -8.57 10.88
CA TYR A 136 -2.45 -7.23 11.43
C TYR A 136 -1.21 -6.73 12.18
N LYS A 137 -0.53 -7.62 12.94
CA LYS A 137 0.73 -7.26 13.61
C LYS A 137 1.81 -6.96 12.58
N ASP A 138 1.97 -7.82 11.57
CA ASP A 138 3.02 -7.66 10.54
C ASP A 138 2.82 -6.41 9.69
N ALA A 139 1.57 -6.05 9.37
CA ALA A 139 1.27 -4.81 8.65
C ALA A 139 1.61 -3.54 9.43
N LYS A 140 1.71 -3.62 10.76
CA LYS A 140 1.99 -2.47 11.65
C LYS A 140 3.46 -2.35 12.03
N THR A 141 4.22 -3.43 11.95
CA THR A 141 5.60 -3.49 12.46
C THR A 141 6.63 -3.35 11.34
N ASP A 142 6.87 -2.16 10.77
CA ASP A 142 7.83 -1.95 9.65
C ASP A 142 9.30 -1.85 10.06
N THR A 143 10.17 -2.72 9.52
CA THR A 143 11.28 -3.14 10.37
C THR A 143 12.47 -3.84 9.53
N GLU A 144 13.68 -3.21 9.44
CA GLU A 144 15.07 -3.55 8.90
C GLU A 144 16.36 -3.49 9.86
N THR A 145 16.97 -4.60 10.38
CA THR A 145 18.34 -4.66 11.00
C THR A 145 19.12 -5.95 10.70
N GLU A 146 20.39 -5.77 10.32
CA GLU A 146 21.37 -6.82 10.05
C GLU A 146 21.89 -7.49 11.33
N LYS A 147 21.21 -8.53 11.80
CA LYS A 147 21.86 -9.56 12.63
C LYS A 147 21.48 -10.93 12.11
N LYS A 148 22.41 -11.63 11.44
CA LYS A 148 22.27 -13.06 11.12
C LYS A 148 22.13 -13.85 12.42
N ALA A 149 21.00 -14.52 12.61
CA ALA A 149 20.78 -15.53 13.65
C ALA A 149 19.77 -16.57 13.13
N PRO A 150 19.85 -17.83 13.57
CA PRO A 150 19.93 -19.02 12.70
C PRO A 150 18.62 -19.43 12.01
N GLU A 151 18.76 -19.94 10.78
CA GLU A 151 17.72 -20.68 10.05
C GLU A 151 17.28 -21.90 10.87
N VAL A 152 16.04 -21.93 11.38
CA VAL A 152 15.44 -23.20 11.80
C VAL A 152 13.94 -23.21 11.53
N ALA A 153 13.58 -24.13 10.63
CA ALA A 153 12.25 -24.51 10.14
C ALA A 153 11.06 -24.13 11.02
N ASP A 154 10.19 -23.31 10.45
CA ASP A 154 8.80 -23.17 10.88
C ASP A 154 8.03 -24.45 10.58
N PHE A 155 7.10 -24.80 11.46
CA PHE A 155 6.30 -26.04 11.44
C PHE A 155 5.31 -26.16 10.26
N ALA A 156 5.52 -25.39 9.19
CA ALA A 156 4.74 -25.46 7.95
C ALA A 156 5.37 -26.39 6.88
N GLU A 157 6.62 -26.82 7.04
CA GLU A 157 7.29 -27.66 6.05
C GLU A 157 7.57 -29.07 6.58
N LYS A 158 6.60 -29.96 6.33
CA LYS A 158 6.88 -31.37 6.10
C LYS A 158 6.11 -31.85 4.86
N GLU A 159 6.17 -31.10 3.77
CA GLU A 159 5.76 -31.61 2.46
C GLU A 159 6.70 -31.05 1.36
N GLY A 160 7.54 -31.94 0.80
CA GLY A 160 8.22 -31.75 -0.48
C GLY A 160 9.68 -31.30 -0.43
N GLU A 161 10.61 -32.26 -0.55
CA GLU A 161 12.00 -31.99 -0.93
C GLU A 161 12.04 -31.32 -2.32
N GLY A 162 12.48 -30.07 -2.41
CA GLY A 162 12.71 -29.40 -3.70
C GLY A 162 12.49 -27.88 -3.77
N GLN A 163 12.01 -27.21 -2.72
CA GLN A 163 11.89 -25.74 -2.77
C GLN A 163 13.24 -25.06 -2.50
N LYS A 164 13.67 -24.20 -3.43
CA LYS A 164 14.85 -23.33 -3.26
C LYS A 164 14.69 -22.57 -1.94
N LYS A 165 15.75 -22.55 -1.11
CA LYS A 165 15.79 -21.70 0.09
C LYS A 165 15.48 -20.27 -0.33
N GLN A 166 14.34 -19.76 0.09
CA GLN A 166 13.94 -18.39 -0.17
C GLN A 166 14.83 -17.45 0.65
N ASP A 167 15.17 -16.28 0.11
CA ASP A 167 15.97 -15.30 0.82
C ASP A 167 15.35 -14.97 2.18
N PRO A 168 16.15 -14.80 3.24
CA PRO A 168 15.64 -14.48 4.56
C PRO A 168 14.89 -13.16 4.53
N VAL A 169 13.72 -13.12 5.16
CA VAL A 169 12.91 -11.91 5.28
C VAL A 169 13.74 -10.84 6.03
N PRO A 170 13.81 -9.59 5.53
CA PRO A 170 14.49 -8.51 6.25
C PRO A 170 13.84 -8.30 7.62
N LYS A 171 14.66 -8.24 8.67
CA LYS A 171 14.31 -8.12 10.10
C LYS A 171 14.04 -6.70 10.55
N PRO A 172 13.45 -6.39 11.71
CA PRO A 172 13.28 -5.06 12.33
C PRO A 172 14.27 -3.88 12.33
N TYR A 173 13.86 -2.61 12.04
CA TYR A 173 14.71 -1.37 11.90
C TYR A 173 14.77 -0.67 13.23
N ILE A 174 13.59 -0.40 13.77
CA ILE A 174 13.40 0.02 15.15
C ILE A 174 12.64 -1.08 15.87
N LEU A 175 13.04 -1.38 17.11
CA LEU A 175 12.26 -2.30 17.93
C LEU A 175 10.97 -1.59 18.37
N PRO A 176 9.88 -2.34 18.62
CA PRO A 176 8.62 -1.74 19.07
C PRO A 176 8.79 -0.81 20.28
N SER A 177 9.69 -1.15 21.19
CA SER A 177 9.95 -0.37 22.41
C SER A 177 10.66 0.95 22.15
N ASP A 178 11.32 1.08 21.00
CA ASP A 178 12.05 2.28 20.59
C ASP A 178 11.19 3.24 19.76
N TYR A 179 9.94 2.88 19.45
CA TYR A 179 9.04 3.71 18.63
C TYR A 179 8.84 5.13 19.19
N ALA A 180 8.72 5.26 20.51
CA ALA A 180 8.58 6.56 21.16
C ALA A 180 9.82 7.46 20.99
N GLN A 181 11.01 6.88 20.82
CA GLN A 181 12.27 7.60 20.65
C GLN A 181 12.69 7.77 19.19
N GLY A 182 12.03 7.07 18.27
CA GLY A 182 12.37 7.08 16.85
C GLY A 182 12.29 8.47 16.21
N GLU A 183 13.26 8.76 15.35
CA GLU A 183 13.20 9.93 14.48
C GLU A 183 12.15 9.69 13.39
N LEU A 184 11.27 10.67 13.22
CA LEU A 184 10.27 10.62 12.18
C LEU A 184 10.91 10.86 10.81
N ALA A 185 10.44 10.17 9.79
CA ALA A 185 10.87 10.45 8.43
C ALA A 185 10.52 11.91 8.06
N PRO A 186 11.45 12.67 7.44
CA PRO A 186 11.23 14.07 7.08
C PRO A 186 10.07 14.27 6.11
N GLU A 187 9.72 13.23 5.35
CA GLU A 187 8.61 13.22 4.38
C GLU A 187 7.23 13.00 5.03
N LEU A 188 7.19 12.64 6.32
CA LEU A 188 5.93 12.42 7.02
C LEU A 188 5.40 13.77 7.50
N ASP A 189 4.89 14.55 6.56
CA ASP A 189 4.21 15.82 6.83
C ASP A 189 2.82 15.56 7.41
N PHE A 190 2.55 16.04 8.62
CA PHE A 190 1.28 15.84 9.32
C PHE A 190 0.16 16.77 8.84
N GLU A 191 0.46 17.78 8.04
CA GLU A 191 -0.54 18.74 7.57
C GLU A 191 -1.33 18.23 6.36
N GLN A 192 -0.68 17.45 5.48
CA GLN A 192 -1.26 17.00 4.22
C GLN A 192 -1.38 15.47 4.14
N VAL A 193 -2.44 15.01 3.46
CA VAL A 193 -2.60 13.57 3.14
C VAL A 193 -1.55 13.20 2.09
N ILE A 194 -0.64 12.31 2.48
CA ILE A 194 0.41 11.83 1.59
C ILE A 194 -0.22 10.92 0.54
N ARG A 195 0.00 11.25 -0.75
CA ARG A 195 -0.54 10.50 -1.89
C ARG A 195 0.58 9.90 -2.73
N ASN A 196 0.34 8.73 -3.29
CA ASN A 196 1.23 8.04 -4.21
C ASN A 196 1.13 8.63 -5.63
N ASN A 197 1.96 8.18 -6.58
CA ASN A 197 1.96 8.62 -7.99
C ASN A 197 0.61 8.45 -8.69
N LYS A 198 -0.21 7.50 -8.23
CA LYS A 198 -1.58 7.26 -8.72
C LYS A 198 -2.63 8.16 -8.05
N ASN A 199 -2.20 9.17 -7.29
CA ASN A 199 -3.04 10.07 -6.49
C ASN A 199 -3.85 9.36 -5.39
N ALA A 200 -3.50 8.13 -5.03
CA ALA A 200 -4.12 7.39 -3.94
C ALA A 200 -3.35 7.62 -2.62
N PRO A 201 -4.04 7.84 -1.49
CA PRO A 201 -3.44 7.86 -0.16
C PRO A 201 -2.53 6.65 0.14
N VAL A 202 -1.49 6.87 0.94
CA VAL A 202 -0.59 5.79 1.37
C VAL A 202 -1.29 4.84 2.34
N ILE A 203 -0.81 3.59 2.41
CA ILE A 203 -1.36 2.49 3.23
C ILE A 203 -1.67 2.90 4.68
N PHE A 204 -0.87 3.75 5.31
CA PHE A 204 -1.10 4.18 6.70
C PHE A 204 -2.17 5.28 6.86
N GLU A 205 -2.50 6.02 5.79
CA GLU A 205 -3.63 6.97 5.77
C GLU A 205 -4.96 6.26 5.48
N GLN A 206 -4.88 5.07 4.86
CA GLN A 206 -6.04 4.29 4.49
C GLN A 206 -6.71 3.67 5.73
N PRO A 207 -8.05 3.62 5.77
CA PRO A 207 -8.77 2.94 6.84
C PRO A 207 -8.44 1.45 6.86
N LEU A 208 -8.31 0.90 8.06
CA LEU A 208 -7.89 -0.48 8.30
C LEU A 208 -8.99 -1.30 8.99
N TYR A 209 -9.16 -2.57 8.60
CA TYR A 209 -10.00 -3.53 9.32
C TYR A 209 -9.29 -4.86 9.50
N VAL A 210 -9.63 -5.58 10.58
CA VAL A 210 -9.04 -6.89 10.89
C VAL A 210 -10.14 -7.93 11.01
N PHE A 211 -10.12 -8.95 10.15
CA PHE A 211 -11.00 -10.12 10.28
C PHE A 211 -10.34 -11.18 11.17
N PRO A 212 -10.90 -11.52 12.34
CA PRO A 212 -10.38 -12.61 13.17
C PRO A 212 -10.59 -13.96 12.46
N VAL A 213 -9.59 -14.85 12.54
CA VAL A 213 -9.70 -16.20 11.95
C VAL A 213 -9.78 -17.25 13.05
N PRO A 214 -10.97 -17.74 13.42
CA PRO A 214 -11.16 -18.64 14.57
C PRO A 214 -10.73 -20.09 14.25
N LYS A 215 -9.44 -20.34 14.01
CA LYS A 215 -8.89 -21.65 13.68
C LYS A 215 -8.30 -22.34 14.92
N LEU A 216 -9.05 -23.31 15.45
CA LEU A 216 -8.56 -24.20 16.51
C LEU A 216 -7.61 -25.27 15.95
N SER A 217 -6.51 -25.55 16.66
CA SER A 217 -5.61 -26.67 16.38
C SER A 217 -5.68 -27.76 17.46
N GLY A 218 -5.21 -28.96 17.14
CA GLY A 218 -5.13 -30.10 18.07
C GLY A 218 -6.35 -31.03 18.07
N PHE A 219 -6.13 -32.26 18.54
CA PHE A 219 -7.12 -33.33 18.61
C PHE A 219 -8.06 -33.21 19.83
N LEU A 220 -7.53 -32.79 20.99
CA LEU A 220 -8.35 -32.56 22.19
C LEU A 220 -9.42 -31.46 21.99
N ASN A 221 -9.18 -30.55 21.04
CA ASN A 221 -10.13 -29.51 20.66
C ASN A 221 -11.21 -29.99 19.66
N MET A 222 -11.28 -31.28 19.33
CA MET A 222 -12.25 -31.81 18.36
C MET A 222 -13.72 -31.52 18.71
N PRO A 223 -14.18 -31.68 19.97
CA PRO A 223 -15.56 -31.32 20.32
C PRO A 223 -15.88 -29.84 20.05
N ARG A 224 -14.94 -28.94 20.36
CA ARG A 224 -15.08 -27.50 20.09
C ARG A 224 -15.06 -27.19 18.58
N LYS A 225 -14.28 -27.93 17.80
CA LYS A 225 -14.29 -27.82 16.32
C LYS A 225 -15.61 -28.27 15.73
N ILE A 226 -16.19 -29.36 16.23
CA ILE A 226 -17.51 -29.85 15.81
C ILE A 226 -18.57 -28.81 16.15
N TYR A 227 -18.55 -28.28 17.38
CA TYR A 227 -19.46 -27.20 17.77
C TYR A 227 -19.34 -25.98 16.82
N ARG A 228 -18.12 -25.48 16.59
CA ARG A 228 -17.87 -24.37 15.64
C ARG A 228 -18.30 -24.69 14.22
N TYR A 229 -18.25 -25.95 13.79
CA TYR A 229 -18.72 -26.36 12.48
C TYR A 229 -20.24 -26.16 12.36
N PHE A 230 -21.00 -26.52 13.39
CA PHE A 230 -22.45 -26.31 13.42
C PHE A 230 -22.84 -24.83 13.54
N THR A 231 -22.01 -24.00 14.19
CA THR A 231 -22.23 -22.54 14.27
C THR A 231 -21.51 -21.75 13.16
N THR A 232 -21.16 -22.40 12.05
CA THR A 232 -20.47 -21.70 10.93
C THR A 232 -21.36 -20.67 10.23
N SER A 233 -22.68 -20.81 10.29
CA SER A 233 -23.64 -19.84 9.74
C SER A 233 -23.56 -18.51 10.48
N GLU A 234 -23.54 -18.53 11.81
CA GLU A 234 -23.43 -17.32 12.65
C GLU A 234 -22.13 -16.57 12.35
N MET A 235 -21.00 -17.29 12.30
CA MET A 235 -19.71 -16.71 11.90
C MET A 235 -19.77 -16.12 10.48
N ALA A 236 -20.46 -16.77 9.55
CA ALA A 236 -20.59 -16.28 8.18
C ALA A 236 -21.39 -14.96 8.14
N GLU A 237 -22.45 -14.85 8.94
CA GLU A 237 -23.25 -13.63 9.09
C GLU A 237 -22.41 -12.49 9.68
N GLU A 238 -21.68 -12.73 10.78
CA GLU A 238 -20.80 -11.74 11.41
C GLU A 238 -19.72 -11.23 10.43
N VAL A 239 -19.02 -12.15 9.75
CA VAL A 239 -17.99 -11.78 8.76
C VAL A 239 -18.60 -11.01 7.59
N SER A 240 -19.83 -11.34 7.20
CA SER A 240 -20.53 -10.65 6.12
C SER A 240 -20.92 -9.23 6.54
N GLU A 241 -21.49 -9.05 7.73
CA GLU A 241 -21.82 -7.74 8.29
C GLU A 241 -20.57 -6.85 8.40
N ASN A 242 -19.47 -7.41 8.91
CA ASN A 242 -18.18 -6.72 8.99
C ASN A 242 -17.62 -6.37 7.60
N THR A 243 -17.82 -7.22 6.60
CA THR A 243 -17.42 -6.91 5.23
C THR A 243 -18.28 -5.80 4.62
N MET A 244 -19.58 -5.77 4.92
CA MET A 244 -20.47 -4.68 4.49
C MET A 244 -20.07 -3.34 5.10
N CYS A 245 -19.59 -3.33 6.35
CA CYS A 245 -19.01 -2.14 6.96
C CYS A 245 -17.81 -1.59 6.16
N VAL A 246 -16.91 -2.47 5.72
CA VAL A 246 -15.75 -2.09 4.91
C VAL A 246 -16.20 -1.55 3.55
N VAL A 247 -17.18 -2.20 2.91
CA VAL A 247 -17.76 -1.77 1.62
C VAL A 247 -18.40 -0.38 1.71
N ASN A 248 -19.12 -0.10 2.80
CA ASN A 248 -19.79 1.18 3.00
C ASN A 248 -18.81 2.35 3.22
N GLY A 249 -17.54 2.08 3.54
CA GLY A 249 -16.53 3.13 3.69
C GLY A 249 -16.58 3.89 5.03
N ASN A 250 -17.44 3.48 5.97
CA ASN A 250 -17.57 4.14 7.27
C ASN A 250 -16.29 3.94 8.08
N SER A 251 -15.59 5.05 8.34
CA SER A 251 -14.33 5.04 9.06
C SER A 251 -14.35 6.01 10.23
N ARG A 252 -13.66 5.63 11.30
CA ARG A 252 -13.39 6.47 12.47
C ARG A 252 -11.89 6.62 12.70
N PRO A 253 -11.44 7.65 13.42
CA PRO A 253 -10.04 7.75 13.86
C PRO A 253 -9.63 6.53 14.68
N PHE A 254 -8.34 6.17 14.60
CA PHE A 254 -7.77 5.10 15.39
C PHE A 254 -7.77 5.46 16.88
N GLU A 255 -8.29 4.55 17.70
CA GLU A 255 -8.31 4.67 19.15
C GLU A 255 -7.35 3.65 19.78
N PHE A 256 -6.90 3.89 21.01
CA PHE A 256 -6.00 2.96 21.71
C PHE A 256 -6.58 1.53 21.83
N LYS A 257 -7.91 1.38 21.90
CA LYS A 257 -8.60 0.08 21.91
C LYS A 257 -8.27 -0.78 20.66
N ASP A 258 -7.97 -0.13 19.54
CA ASP A 258 -7.74 -0.79 18.25
C ASP A 258 -6.39 -1.52 18.18
N LYS A 259 -5.49 -1.26 19.14
CA LYS A 259 -4.30 -2.08 19.38
C LYS A 259 -4.66 -3.56 19.58
N PHE A 260 -5.85 -3.83 20.13
CA PHE A 260 -6.33 -5.16 20.47
C PHE A 260 -7.26 -5.79 19.42
N LEU A 261 -7.41 -5.20 18.24
CA LEU A 261 -8.21 -5.80 17.15
C LEU A 261 -7.72 -7.22 16.81
N GLY A 262 -8.66 -8.16 16.76
CA GLY A 262 -8.41 -9.58 16.52
C GLY A 262 -7.69 -10.32 17.66
N LYS A 263 -7.52 -9.72 18.84
CA LYS A 263 -6.83 -10.37 19.98
C LYS A 263 -7.53 -11.62 20.48
N GLU A 264 -8.84 -11.74 20.28
CA GLU A 264 -9.62 -12.95 20.56
C GLU A 264 -9.08 -14.20 19.83
N GLU A 265 -8.46 -14.03 18.67
CA GLU A 265 -7.85 -15.12 17.91
C GLU A 265 -6.66 -15.74 18.67
N GLU A 266 -5.92 -14.94 19.46
CA GLU A 266 -4.74 -15.38 20.19
C GLU A 266 -5.10 -16.46 21.24
N VAL A 267 -6.35 -16.51 21.69
CA VAL A 267 -6.85 -17.53 22.64
C VAL A 267 -6.86 -18.91 22.00
N ASP A 268 -7.11 -19.00 20.69
CA ASP A 268 -7.18 -20.26 19.95
C ASP A 268 -5.81 -20.75 19.46
N TRP A 269 -4.77 -19.93 19.62
CA TRP A 269 -3.43 -20.29 19.18
C TRP A 269 -2.85 -21.47 19.97
N PRO A 270 -2.06 -22.35 19.34
CA PRO A 270 -1.47 -23.49 20.05
C PRO A 270 -0.49 -23.03 21.14
N LYS A 271 -0.77 -23.33 22.41
CA LYS A 271 0.04 -22.89 23.58
C LYS A 271 1.54 -23.17 23.44
N LYS A 272 1.91 -24.39 23.04
CA LYS A 272 3.33 -24.77 22.82
C LYS A 272 4.00 -23.95 21.72
N TRP A 273 3.24 -23.57 20.70
CA TRP A 273 3.76 -22.71 19.62
C TRP A 273 3.95 -21.29 20.13
N VAL A 274 3.01 -20.76 20.92
CA VAL A 274 3.11 -19.45 21.58
C VAL A 274 4.31 -19.41 22.54
N GLU A 275 4.51 -20.41 23.39
CA GLU A 275 5.67 -20.51 24.30
C GLU A 275 6.99 -20.49 23.53
N ARG A 276 7.07 -21.25 22.43
CA ARG A 276 8.24 -21.24 21.55
C ARG A 276 8.42 -19.88 20.87
N GLY A 277 7.35 -19.24 20.44
CA GLY A 277 7.37 -17.91 19.85
C GLY A 277 7.87 -16.86 20.85
N LYS A 278 7.46 -16.94 22.12
CA LYS A 278 8.01 -16.11 23.21
C LYS A 278 9.49 -16.34 23.40
N ALA A 279 9.94 -17.59 23.46
CA ALA A 279 11.36 -17.91 23.60
C ALA A 279 12.21 -17.43 22.41
N LYS A 280 11.62 -17.40 21.21
CA LYS A 280 12.27 -16.91 19.97
C LYS A 280 12.13 -15.40 19.75
N ASN A 281 11.40 -14.68 20.60
CA ASN A 281 11.02 -13.28 20.35
C ASN A 281 10.38 -13.07 18.97
N SER A 282 9.45 -13.96 18.60
CA SER A 282 8.68 -13.87 17.35
C SER A 282 7.67 -12.72 17.41
N GLU A 283 7.64 -11.91 16.36
CA GLU A 283 6.81 -10.70 16.22
C GLU A 283 5.29 -10.99 16.34
N TRP A 284 4.81 -12.13 15.84
CA TRP A 284 3.40 -12.52 15.99
C TRP A 284 2.98 -12.72 17.44
N VAL A 285 3.91 -13.14 18.30
CA VAL A 285 3.63 -13.42 19.71
C VAL A 285 3.89 -12.20 20.60
N GLN A 286 4.69 -11.26 20.13
CA GLN A 286 4.89 -9.98 20.81
C GLN A 286 3.58 -9.19 20.90
N GLU A 287 3.49 -8.36 21.94
CA GLU A 287 2.41 -7.40 22.04
C GLU A 287 2.64 -6.29 21.02
N LEU A 288 1.56 -5.85 20.38
CA LEU A 288 1.64 -4.78 19.38
C LEU A 288 1.88 -3.46 20.12
N GLU A 289 3.05 -2.85 19.95
CA GLU A 289 3.30 -1.47 20.38
C GLU A 289 3.07 -0.53 19.19
N VAL A 290 2.58 0.67 19.47
CA VAL A 290 2.21 1.63 18.42
C VAL A 290 2.68 3.02 18.84
N ASP A 291 3.16 3.80 17.87
CA ASP A 291 3.52 5.21 18.07
C ASP A 291 2.29 6.10 17.98
N GLU A 292 2.05 6.92 19.01
CA GLU A 292 0.93 7.85 19.07
C GLU A 292 0.90 8.82 17.87
N ARG A 293 2.07 9.26 17.43
CA ARG A 293 2.23 10.18 16.29
C ARG A 293 1.66 9.58 15.01
N VAL A 294 2.00 8.34 14.71
CA VAL A 294 1.51 7.64 13.51
C VAL A 294 0.03 7.27 13.69
N THR A 295 -0.39 6.81 14.88
CA THR A 295 -1.79 6.42 15.11
C THR A 295 -2.77 7.56 14.93
N SER A 296 -2.37 8.80 15.20
CA SER A 296 -3.24 9.97 15.04
C SER A 296 -3.80 10.14 13.61
N ARG A 297 -3.09 9.63 12.61
CA ARG A 297 -3.47 9.69 11.19
C ARG A 297 -4.27 8.46 10.73
N MET A 298 -4.12 7.36 11.44
CA MET A 298 -4.72 6.10 11.06
C MET A 298 -6.23 6.14 11.28
N LYS A 299 -6.93 5.42 10.42
CA LYS A 299 -8.38 5.23 10.52
C LYS A 299 -8.69 3.75 10.61
N VAL A 300 -9.83 3.43 11.22
CA VAL A 300 -10.34 2.07 11.35
C VAL A 300 -11.75 2.05 10.80
N PHE A 301 -12.08 1.00 10.04
CA PHE A 301 -13.46 0.81 9.63
C PHE A 301 -14.31 0.43 10.83
N ASP A 302 -15.45 1.10 10.98
CA ASP A 302 -16.38 0.83 12.07
C ASP A 302 -17.82 0.86 11.56
N SER A 303 -18.63 -0.06 12.08
CA SER A 303 -20.01 -0.25 11.69
C SER A 303 -20.91 0.93 12.11
N GLY A 304 -20.39 1.83 12.96
CA GLY A 304 -21.10 3.02 13.44
C GLY A 304 -22.29 2.69 14.35
N LYS A 305 -22.37 1.45 14.83
CA LYS A 305 -23.35 0.98 15.82
C LYS A 305 -22.84 1.16 17.24
#